data_AF-A0A3E0DUZ6-F1
#
_entry.id   AF-A0A3E0DUZ6-F1
#
_cell.length_a   1.000
_cell.length_b   1.000
_cell.length_c   1.000
_cell.angle_alpha   90.00
_cell.angle_beta   90.00
_cell.angle_gamma   90.00
#
_symmetry.space_group_name_H-M   'P 1'
#
loop_
_entity.id
_entity.type
_entity.pdbx_description
1 polymer ?
#
loop_
_entity_poly.entity_id
_entity_poly.type
_entity_poly.pdbx_seq_one_letter_code
_entity_poly.pdbx_strand_id
1 'polypeptide(L)'
;MAKSRHFLISNFLSGFGAAHNLLANAIESNTSFTEQVCLSATLIDGLLRLSLVMQQQLDTRKGVVDPILLFQSKRQKKFLSERIIYRRATENRIITKAIEKKLNLLHNKRNIIIHRYLISDIKTKDVILISRQYIRIYLLIKERHRGIHDKLIEQNIGMAKHFIVNPSDEQIQEHIMKKHL
;
A
#
# COMPACT_ATOMS: atom_id res chain seq x y z
N MET A 1 21.68 -13.77 5.33
CA MET A 1 21.70 -13.89 3.86
C MET A 1 20.94 -12.74 3.24
N ALA A 2 21.48 -12.09 2.20
CA ALA A 2 20.76 -11.07 1.46
C ALA A 2 19.64 -11.74 0.65
N LYS A 3 18.38 -11.30 0.83
CA LYS A 3 17.24 -11.79 0.06
C LYS A 3 17.34 -11.28 -1.38
N SER A 4 17.06 -12.14 -2.37
CA SER A 4 17.07 -11.72 -3.78
C SER A 4 15.98 -10.67 -4.05
N ARG A 5 16.18 -9.80 -5.05
CA ARG A 5 15.19 -8.77 -5.41
C ARG A 5 13.84 -9.41 -5.81
N HIS A 6 13.90 -10.52 -6.52
CA HIS A 6 12.72 -11.29 -6.89
C HIS A 6 11.94 -11.77 -5.65
N PHE A 7 12.64 -12.30 -4.65
CA PHE A 7 12.02 -12.68 -3.38
C PHE A 7 11.35 -11.49 -2.68
N LEU A 8 12.01 -10.32 -2.64
CA LEU A 8 11.46 -9.13 -1.98
C LEU A 8 10.16 -8.65 -2.63
N ILE A 9 10.12 -8.60 -3.97
CA ILE A 9 8.94 -8.21 -4.73
C ILE A 9 7.82 -9.23 -4.51
N SER A 10 8.11 -10.52 -4.66
CA SER A 10 7.14 -11.61 -4.49
C SER A 10 6.52 -11.60 -3.09
N ASN A 11 7.34 -11.52 -2.04
CA ASN A 11 6.84 -11.45 -0.66
C ASN A 11 6.04 -10.17 -0.37
N PHE A 12 6.39 -9.04 -1.00
CA PHE A 12 5.63 -7.80 -0.87
C PHE A 12 4.25 -7.91 -1.53
N LEU A 13 4.18 -8.41 -2.76
CA LEU A 13 2.94 -8.57 -3.52
C LEU A 13 2.02 -9.63 -2.88
N SER A 14 2.58 -10.74 -2.41
CA SER A 14 1.86 -11.75 -1.63
C SER A 14 1.24 -11.14 -0.35
N GLY A 15 2.03 -10.36 0.40
CA GLY A 15 1.52 -9.63 1.57
C GLY A 15 0.46 -8.59 1.24
N PHE A 16 0.59 -7.91 0.10
CA PHE A 16 -0.41 -6.96 -0.39
C PHE A 16 -1.74 -7.65 -0.70
N GLY A 17 -1.70 -8.77 -1.44
CA GLY A 17 -2.91 -9.53 -1.78
C GLY A 17 -3.58 -10.13 -0.54
N ALA A 18 -2.81 -10.65 0.43
CA ALA A 18 -3.36 -11.12 1.70
C ALA A 18 -4.08 -9.98 2.47
N ALA A 19 -3.47 -8.80 2.55
CA ALA A 19 -4.10 -7.63 3.19
C ALA A 19 -5.36 -7.16 2.42
N HIS A 20 -5.39 -7.32 1.10
CA HIS A 20 -6.57 -7.01 0.30
C HIS A 20 -7.74 -7.95 0.59
N ASN A 21 -7.49 -9.25 0.67
CA ASN A 21 -8.51 -10.25 1.03
C ASN A 21 -9.07 -10.00 2.44
N LEU A 22 -8.20 -9.71 3.40
CA LEU A 22 -8.63 -9.34 4.75
C LEU A 22 -9.49 -8.07 4.75
N LEU A 23 -9.16 -7.08 3.90
CA LEU A 23 -9.97 -5.86 3.82
C LEU A 23 -11.35 -6.14 3.21
N ALA A 24 -11.42 -7.00 2.20
CA ALA A 24 -12.69 -7.41 1.60
C ALA A 24 -13.60 -8.05 2.65
N ASN A 25 -13.07 -9.04 3.40
CA ASN A 25 -13.80 -9.70 4.48
C ASN A 25 -14.25 -8.72 5.58
N ALA A 26 -13.38 -7.77 5.96
CA ALA A 26 -13.69 -6.75 6.96
C ALA A 26 -14.77 -5.76 6.49
N ILE A 27 -14.89 -5.52 5.18
CA ILE A 27 -15.96 -4.72 4.59
C ILE A 27 -17.28 -5.51 4.60
N GLU A 28 -17.24 -6.77 4.17
CA GLU A 28 -18.40 -7.67 4.12
C GLU A 28 -19.02 -7.88 5.50
N SER A 29 -18.21 -7.97 6.56
CA SER A 29 -18.69 -8.16 7.94
C SER A 29 -19.53 -6.99 8.48
N ASN A 30 -19.46 -5.81 7.85
CA ASN A 30 -20.14 -4.57 8.26
C ASN A 30 -19.94 -4.14 9.73
N THR A 31 -18.95 -4.71 10.42
CA THR A 31 -18.70 -4.50 11.85
C THR A 31 -17.22 -4.28 12.18
N SER A 32 -16.31 -4.72 11.31
CA SER A 32 -14.86 -4.65 11.52
C SER A 32 -14.24 -3.28 11.18
N PHE A 33 -14.77 -2.17 11.69
CA PHE A 33 -14.35 -0.81 11.27
C PHE A 33 -12.89 -0.45 11.63
N THR A 34 -12.40 -0.89 12.79
CA THR A 34 -10.99 -0.68 13.17
C THR A 34 -10.06 -1.46 12.24
N GLU A 35 -10.43 -2.69 11.90
CA GLU A 35 -9.69 -3.51 10.94
C GLU A 35 -9.68 -2.89 9.54
N GLN A 36 -10.83 -2.40 9.06
CA GLN A 36 -10.92 -1.64 7.81
C GLN A 36 -9.95 -0.44 7.78
N VAL A 37 -9.84 0.31 8.89
CA VAL A 37 -8.89 1.43 9.02
C VAL A 37 -7.44 0.94 8.90
N CYS A 38 -7.08 -0.10 9.65
CA CYS A 38 -5.72 -0.65 9.66
C CYS A 38 -5.32 -1.21 8.29
N LEU A 39 -6.18 -2.04 7.68
CA LEU A 39 -5.91 -2.69 6.40
C LEU A 39 -5.90 -1.68 5.24
N SER A 40 -6.83 -0.72 5.24
CA SER A 40 -6.80 0.36 4.24
C SER A 40 -5.51 1.16 4.32
N ALA A 41 -5.05 1.51 5.53
CA ALA A 41 -3.79 2.23 5.70
C ALA A 41 -2.59 1.41 5.19
N THR A 42 -2.54 0.11 5.49
CA THR A 42 -1.51 -0.81 4.99
C THR A 42 -1.49 -0.88 3.47
N LEU A 43 -2.65 -1.02 2.83
CA LEU A 43 -2.75 -1.07 1.37
C LEU A 43 -2.40 0.27 0.72
N ILE A 44 -2.75 1.40 1.34
CA ILE A 44 -2.34 2.73 0.85
C ILE A 44 -0.82 2.87 0.88
N ASP A 45 -0.17 2.56 2.01
CA ASP A 45 1.31 2.59 2.12
C ASP A 45 1.94 1.65 1.09
N GLY A 46 1.37 0.45 0.94
CA GLY A 46 1.80 -0.55 -0.03
C GLY A 46 1.74 -0.07 -1.48
N LEU A 47 0.61 0.51 -1.89
CA LEU A 47 0.42 1.08 -3.23
C LEU A 47 1.39 2.23 -3.50
N LEU A 48 1.58 3.14 -2.53
CA LEU A 48 2.49 4.26 -2.70
C LEU A 48 3.94 3.82 -2.82
N ARG A 49 4.37 2.79 -2.07
CA ARG A 49 5.70 2.18 -2.21
C ARG A 49 5.89 1.56 -3.59
N LEU A 50 4.91 0.80 -4.08
CA LEU A 50 4.97 0.24 -5.43
C LEU A 50 4.98 1.33 -6.50
N SER A 51 4.13 2.35 -6.37
CA SER A 51 4.12 3.48 -7.29
C SER A 51 5.45 4.24 -7.30
N LEU A 52 6.14 4.39 -6.16
CA LEU A 52 7.48 4.98 -6.11
C LEU A 52 8.51 4.13 -6.86
N VAL A 53 8.48 2.81 -6.70
CA VAL A 53 9.33 1.89 -7.47
C VAL A 53 9.04 2.05 -8.96
N MET A 54 7.78 1.97 -9.36
CA MET A 54 7.38 2.06 -10.78
C MET A 54 7.73 3.43 -11.39
N GLN A 55 7.50 4.52 -10.66
CA GLN A 55 7.86 5.86 -11.11
C GLN A 55 9.37 6.00 -11.32
N GLN A 56 10.18 5.49 -10.39
CA GLN A 56 11.64 5.47 -10.56
C GLN A 56 12.05 4.68 -11.81
N GLN A 57 11.36 3.57 -12.11
CA GLN A 57 11.64 2.78 -13.31
C GLN A 57 11.27 3.53 -14.59
N LEU A 58 10.13 4.24 -14.60
CA LEU A 58 9.74 5.12 -15.72
C LEU A 58 10.79 6.23 -15.94
N ASP A 59 11.19 6.92 -14.88
CA ASP A 59 12.11 8.06 -14.96
C ASP A 59 13.51 7.64 -15.41
N THR A 60 13.99 6.47 -14.96
CA THR A 60 15.35 5.99 -15.25
C THR A 60 15.42 5.05 -16.45
N ARG A 61 14.27 4.56 -16.95
CA ARG A 61 14.14 3.46 -17.93
C ARG A 61 14.87 2.18 -17.53
N LYS A 62 15.11 1.96 -16.24
CA LYS A 62 15.82 0.79 -15.72
C LYS A 62 14.91 0.02 -14.77
N GLY A 63 15.01 -1.30 -14.77
CA GLY A 63 14.32 -2.19 -13.83
C GLY A 63 14.91 -2.18 -12.41
N VAL A 64 15.45 -1.04 -11.96
CA VAL A 64 16.01 -0.92 -10.61
C VAL A 64 14.87 -0.89 -9.60
N VAL A 65 15.03 -1.64 -8.52
CA VAL A 65 14.11 -1.67 -7.39
C VAL A 65 14.92 -1.34 -6.16
N ASP A 66 14.59 -0.23 -5.49
CA ASP A 66 15.18 0.13 -4.20
C ASP A 66 14.61 -0.80 -3.12
N PRO A 67 15.42 -1.71 -2.55
CA PRO A 67 14.93 -2.68 -1.56
C PRO A 67 14.31 -2.05 -0.32
N ILE A 68 14.71 -0.81 0.03
CA ILE A 68 14.18 -0.12 1.23
C ILE A 68 12.68 0.19 1.12
N LEU A 69 12.15 0.27 -0.11
CA LEU A 69 10.73 0.51 -0.36
C LEU A 69 9.90 -0.75 -0.12
N LEU A 70 10.47 -1.95 -0.34
CA LEU A 70 9.74 -3.23 -0.29
C LEU A 70 10.06 -4.07 0.95
N PHE A 71 11.13 -3.74 1.68
CA PHE A 71 11.52 -4.51 2.86
C PHE A 71 12.21 -3.65 3.91
N GLN A 72 11.78 -3.80 5.15
CA GLN A 72 12.42 -3.19 6.32
C GLN A 72 12.63 -4.25 7.39
N SER A 73 13.89 -4.45 7.80
CA SER A 73 14.23 -5.39 8.89
C SER A 73 14.39 -4.66 10.21
N LYS A 74 14.18 -5.38 11.33
CA LYS A 74 14.40 -4.87 12.70
C LYS A 74 15.82 -4.33 12.94
N ARG A 75 16.81 -4.74 12.15
CA ARG A 75 18.23 -4.34 12.29
C ARG A 75 18.65 -3.20 11.35
N GLN A 76 17.72 -2.64 10.57
CA GLN A 76 18.05 -1.64 9.57
C GLN A 76 18.15 -0.24 10.17
N LYS A 77 19.27 0.46 9.92
CA LYS A 77 19.53 1.81 10.45
C LYS A 77 18.57 2.89 9.94
N LYS A 78 17.99 2.73 8.75
CA LYS A 78 17.07 3.69 8.14
C LYS A 78 15.65 3.12 8.12
N PHE A 79 14.78 3.68 8.95
CA PHE A 79 13.34 3.42 8.94
C PHE A 79 12.64 4.41 7.99
N LEU A 80 11.67 3.92 7.22
CA LEU A 80 10.85 4.74 6.34
C LEU A 80 9.45 4.71 6.91
N SER A 81 9.12 5.76 7.65
CA SER A 81 7.76 5.94 8.15
C SER A 81 6.81 6.17 6.99
N GLU A 82 5.55 5.79 7.21
CA GLU A 82 4.44 6.02 6.28
C GLU A 82 4.35 7.49 5.83
N ARG A 83 4.58 8.45 6.73
CA ARG A 83 4.62 9.88 6.37
C ARG A 83 5.77 10.24 5.43
N ILE A 84 6.92 9.59 5.55
CA ILE A 84 8.02 9.78 4.59
C ILE A 84 7.61 9.24 3.22
N ILE A 85 6.90 8.12 3.17
CA ILE A 85 6.34 7.58 1.92
C ILE A 85 5.36 8.58 1.28
N TYR A 86 4.44 9.16 2.06
CA TYR A 86 3.50 10.18 1.56
C TYR A 86 4.22 11.39 0.96
N ARG A 87 5.25 11.89 1.67
CA ARG A 87 6.05 13.02 1.20
C ARG A 87 6.76 12.68 -0.10
N ARG A 88 7.45 11.54 -0.16
CA ARG A 88 8.14 11.06 -1.38
C ARG A 88 7.18 10.89 -2.55
N ALA A 89 5.99 10.33 -2.32
CA ALA A 89 4.99 10.17 -3.37
C ALA A 89 4.52 11.51 -3.93
N THR A 90 4.46 12.55 -3.09
CA THR A 90 4.13 13.91 -3.52
C THR A 90 5.27 14.55 -4.31
N GLU A 91 6.51 14.41 -3.83
CA GLU A 91 7.73 14.87 -4.52
C GLU A 91 7.84 14.26 -5.93
N ASN A 92 7.45 12.99 -6.09
CA ASN A 92 7.45 12.27 -7.36
C ASN A 92 6.13 12.43 -8.16
N ARG A 93 5.25 13.37 -7.78
CA ARG A 93 3.98 13.67 -8.47
C ARG A 93 3.02 12.49 -8.63
N ILE A 94 3.18 11.44 -7.82
CA ILE A 94 2.26 10.28 -7.76
C ILE A 94 0.93 10.70 -7.13
N ILE A 95 1.01 11.57 -6.11
CA ILE A 95 -0.13 12.18 -5.44
C ILE A 95 0.03 13.70 -5.38
N THR A 96 -1.09 14.41 -5.21
CA THR A 96 -1.07 15.86 -5.02
C THR A 96 -0.81 16.22 -3.56
N LYS A 97 -0.40 17.47 -3.30
CA LYS A 97 -0.23 17.98 -1.93
C LYS A 97 -1.51 17.90 -1.11
N ALA A 98 -2.67 18.03 -1.74
CA ALA A 98 -3.98 17.89 -1.07
C ALA A 98 -4.20 16.45 -0.58
N ILE A 99 -3.83 15.45 -1.38
CA ILE A 99 -3.90 14.03 -0.99
C ILE A 99 -2.93 13.76 0.16
N GLU A 100 -1.70 14.28 0.09
CA GLU A 100 -0.71 14.14 1.18
C GLU A 100 -1.23 14.71 2.51
N LYS A 101 -1.83 15.91 2.49
CA LYS A 101 -2.43 16.52 3.68
C LYS A 101 -3.56 15.65 4.25
N LYS A 102 -4.42 15.10 3.39
CA LYS A 102 -5.52 14.23 3.79
C LYS A 102 -5.02 12.91 4.40
N LEU A 103 -3.99 12.30 3.82
CA LEU A 103 -3.36 11.10 4.35
C LEU A 103 -2.73 11.34 5.73
N ASN A 104 -2.03 12.46 5.93
CA ASN A 104 -1.49 12.82 7.24
C ASN A 104 -2.58 13.06 8.29
N LEU A 105 -3.69 13.68 7.91
CA LEU A 105 -4.86 13.85 8.80
C LEU A 105 -5.45 12.48 9.19
N LEU A 106 -5.64 11.57 8.23
CA LEU A 106 -6.15 10.23 8.50
C LEU A 106 -5.21 9.41 9.38
N HIS A 107 -3.90 9.51 9.16
CA HIS A 107 -2.89 8.89 10.02
C HIS A 107 -3.02 9.36 11.48
N ASN A 108 -3.29 10.65 11.73
CA ASN A 108 -3.53 11.15 13.08
C ASN A 108 -4.79 10.54 13.70
N LYS A 109 -5.87 10.47 12.92
CA LYS A 109 -7.14 9.86 13.37
C LYS A 109 -6.98 8.36 13.67
N ARG A 110 -6.26 7.62 12.83
CA ARG A 110 -5.92 6.22 13.09
C ARG A 110 -5.14 6.07 14.39
N ASN A 111 -4.14 6.93 14.64
CA ASN A 111 -3.39 6.86 15.90
C ASN A 111 -4.28 7.06 17.12
N ILE A 112 -5.32 7.90 17.02
CA ILE A 112 -6.32 8.03 18.08
C ILE A 112 -7.11 6.73 18.23
N ILE A 113 -7.64 6.18 17.13
CA ILE A 113 -8.40 4.91 17.12
C ILE A 113 -7.59 3.74 17.71
N ILE A 114 -6.30 3.63 17.37
CA ILE A 114 -5.49 2.46 17.75
C ILE A 114 -4.89 2.64 19.15
N HIS A 115 -4.35 3.81 19.47
CA HIS A 115 -3.52 3.98 20.66
C HIS A 115 -4.18 4.80 21.77
N ARG A 116 -5.22 5.58 21.45
CA ARG A 116 -5.85 6.51 22.40
C ARG A 116 -7.35 6.33 22.52
N TYR A 117 -7.89 5.21 22.04
CA TYR A 117 -9.34 4.98 22.00
C TYR A 117 -10.01 5.21 23.36
N LEU A 118 -9.44 4.62 24.42
CA LEU A 118 -9.95 4.71 25.79
C LEU A 118 -9.73 6.08 26.46
N ILE A 119 -8.77 6.87 25.96
CA ILE A 119 -8.32 8.13 26.58
C ILE A 119 -8.51 9.33 25.62
N SER A 120 -9.57 9.28 24.82
CA SER A 120 -9.97 10.34 23.90
C SER A 120 -11.49 10.39 23.76
N ASP A 121 -12.02 11.50 23.25
CA ASP A 121 -13.46 11.69 23.05
C ASP A 121 -14.01 11.02 21.77
N ILE A 122 -13.22 10.14 21.13
CA ILE A 122 -13.64 9.47 19.90
C ILE A 122 -14.81 8.52 20.18
N LYS A 123 -15.86 8.62 19.39
CA LYS A 123 -17.04 7.75 19.51
C LYS A 123 -17.00 6.67 18.43
N THR A 124 -17.71 5.56 18.65
CA THR A 124 -17.83 4.47 17.65
C THR A 124 -18.30 4.99 16.29
N LYS A 125 -19.24 5.95 16.27
CA LYS A 125 -19.69 6.59 15.02
C LYS A 125 -18.56 7.30 14.26
N ASP A 126 -17.57 7.85 14.97
CA ASP A 126 -16.43 8.51 14.36
C ASP A 126 -15.51 7.47 13.70
N VAL A 127 -15.32 6.31 14.34
CA VAL A 127 -14.56 5.18 13.75
C VAL A 127 -15.19 4.74 12.44
N ILE A 128 -16.52 4.59 12.38
CA ILE A 128 -17.25 4.25 11.15
C ILE A 128 -17.03 5.29 10.05
N LEU A 129 -17.11 6.58 10.40
CA LEU A 129 -16.87 7.66 9.43
C LEU A 129 -15.42 7.67 8.95
N ILE A 130 -14.46 7.40 9.84
CA ILE A 130 -13.04 7.35 9.52
C ILE A 130 -12.72 6.13 8.65
N SER A 131 -13.30 4.96 8.90
CA SER A 131 -13.11 3.77 8.06
C SER A 131 -13.59 4.03 6.63
N ARG A 132 -14.76 4.66 6.47
CA ARG A 132 -15.27 5.09 5.16
C ARG A 132 -14.35 6.09 4.47
N GLN A 133 -13.74 7.03 5.21
CA GLN A 133 -12.75 7.95 4.65
C GLN A 133 -11.48 7.23 4.18
N TYR A 134 -11.03 6.22 4.93
CA TYR A 134 -9.90 5.37 4.57
C TYR A 134 -10.18 4.55 3.30
N ILE A 135 -11.36 3.93 3.19
CA ILE A 135 -11.75 3.18 1.98
C ILE A 135 -11.78 4.10 0.76
N ARG A 136 -12.38 5.30 0.88
CA ARG A 136 -12.44 6.27 -0.22
C ARG A 136 -11.06 6.72 -0.67
N ILE A 137 -10.13 7.00 0.25
CA ILE A 137 -8.78 7.41 -0.14
C ILE A 137 -7.97 6.21 -0.67
N TYR A 138 -8.19 5.00 -0.17
CA TYR A 138 -7.59 3.79 -0.73
C TYR A 138 -7.97 3.60 -2.20
N LEU A 139 -9.27 3.71 -2.55
CA LEU A 139 -9.74 3.63 -3.94
C LEU A 139 -9.11 4.72 -4.81
N LEU A 140 -9.00 5.95 -4.31
CA LEU A 140 -8.32 7.03 -5.03
C LEU A 140 -6.83 6.72 -5.29
N ILE A 141 -6.12 6.17 -4.31
CA ILE A 141 -4.71 5.78 -4.47
C ILE A 141 -4.58 4.60 -5.43
N LYS A 142 -5.52 3.65 -5.41
CA LYS A 142 -5.57 2.52 -6.35
C LYS A 142 -5.68 3.01 -7.80
N GLU A 143 -6.55 3.98 -8.08
CA GLU A 143 -6.65 4.57 -9.42
C GLU A 143 -5.38 5.32 -9.84
N ARG A 144 -4.73 6.04 -8.92
CA ARG A 144 -3.43 6.69 -9.20
C ARG A 144 -2.34 5.69 -9.50
N HIS A 145 -2.29 4.61 -8.73
CA HIS A 145 -1.36 3.51 -8.95
C HIS A 145 -1.57 2.87 -10.32
N ARG A 146 -2.84 2.60 -10.69
CA ARG A 146 -3.20 2.05 -12.00
C ARG A 146 -2.67 2.91 -13.15
N GLY A 147 -2.83 4.23 -13.09
CA GLY A 147 -2.30 5.12 -14.14
C GLY A 147 -0.77 5.10 -14.29
N ILE A 148 -0.02 4.75 -13.25
CA ILE A 148 1.45 4.56 -13.33
C ILE A 148 1.78 3.18 -13.88
N HIS A 149 1.06 2.17 -13.39
CA HIS A 149 1.18 0.79 -13.84
C HIS A 149 0.93 0.65 -15.34
N ASP A 150 -0.13 1.27 -15.86
CA ASP A 150 -0.50 1.21 -17.28
C ASP A 150 0.59 1.84 -18.15
N LYS A 151 1.16 2.99 -17.74
CA LYS A 151 2.32 3.59 -18.42
C LYS A 151 3.55 2.69 -18.44
N LEU A 152 3.79 1.96 -17.34
CA LEU A 152 4.93 1.05 -17.24
C LEU A 152 4.75 -0.15 -18.19
N ILE A 153 3.53 -0.66 -18.33
CA ILE A 153 3.16 -1.70 -19.30
C ILE A 153 3.31 -1.20 -20.72
N GLU A 154 2.71 -0.06 -21.07
CA GLU A 154 2.76 0.54 -22.41
C GLU A 154 4.20 0.73 -22.89
N GLN A 155 5.10 1.14 -22.00
CA GLN A 155 6.51 1.35 -22.33
C GLN A 155 7.37 0.08 -22.20
N ASN A 156 6.81 -1.03 -21.70
CA ASN A 156 7.48 -2.30 -21.47
C ASN A 156 8.78 -2.16 -20.64
N ILE A 157 8.72 -1.38 -19.54
CA ILE A 157 9.88 -1.05 -18.70
C ILE A 157 9.88 -1.85 -17.39
N GLY A 158 11.07 -2.25 -16.96
CA GLY A 158 11.30 -2.73 -15.60
C GLY A 158 10.45 -3.94 -15.22
N MET A 159 9.67 -3.83 -14.13
CA MET A 159 8.86 -4.93 -13.61
C MET A 159 7.69 -5.32 -14.54
N ALA A 160 7.29 -4.45 -15.48
CA ALA A 160 6.22 -4.77 -16.43
C ALA A 160 6.56 -5.96 -17.35
N LYS A 161 7.84 -6.20 -17.62
CA LYS A 161 8.33 -7.35 -18.41
C LYS A 161 8.01 -8.71 -17.78
N HIS A 162 7.63 -8.73 -16.50
CA HIS A 162 7.37 -9.93 -15.72
C HIS A 162 5.91 -10.02 -15.26
N PHE A 163 5.05 -9.09 -15.66
CA PHE A 163 3.64 -9.19 -15.35
C PHE A 163 2.99 -10.27 -16.19
N ILE A 164 2.22 -11.13 -15.51
CA ILE A 164 1.32 -12.06 -16.19
C ILE A 164 0.13 -11.23 -16.65
N VAL A 165 -0.10 -11.19 -17.96
CA VAL A 165 -1.29 -10.55 -18.53
C VAL A 165 -2.47 -11.47 -18.27
N ASN A 166 -3.51 -10.96 -17.62
CA ASN A 166 -4.72 -11.71 -17.23
C ASN A 166 -4.41 -12.99 -16.43
N PRO A 167 -3.81 -12.88 -15.23
CA PRO A 167 -3.56 -14.05 -14.40
C PRO A 167 -4.89 -14.71 -13.99
N SER A 168 -4.91 -16.04 -13.93
CA SER A 168 -6.09 -16.77 -13.43
C SER A 168 -6.29 -16.55 -11.93
N ASP A 169 -7.51 -16.76 -11.44
CA ASP A 169 -7.80 -16.68 -10.00
C ASP A 169 -6.92 -17.65 -9.21
N GLU A 170 -6.68 -18.86 -9.72
CA GLU A 170 -5.77 -19.83 -9.11
C GLU A 170 -4.34 -19.28 -8.97
N GLN A 171 -3.81 -18.64 -10.01
CA GLN A 171 -2.48 -18.03 -9.96
C GLN A 171 -2.39 -16.88 -8.95
N ILE A 172 -3.45 -16.07 -8.86
CA ILE A 172 -3.56 -15.01 -7.86
C ILE A 172 -3.58 -15.62 -6.45
N GLN A 173 -4.43 -16.62 -6.22
CA GLN A 173 -4.56 -17.26 -4.91
C GLN A 173 -3.27 -17.98 -4.50
N GLU A 174 -2.63 -18.72 -5.39
CA GLU A 174 -1.34 -19.39 -5.11
C GLU A 174 -0.29 -18.36 -4.68
N HIS A 175 -0.24 -17.19 -5.33
CA HIS A 175 0.68 -16.13 -4.96
C HIS A 175 0.36 -15.50 -3.59
N ILE A 176 -0.92 -15.30 -3.29
CA ILE A 176 -1.38 -14.76 -1.98
C ILE A 176 -1.06 -15.74 -0.85
N MET A 177 -1.28 -17.04 -1.07
CA MET A 177 -1.07 -18.08 -0.06
C MET A 177 0.39 -18.22 0.39
N LYS A 178 1.36 -17.77 -0.41
CA LYS A 178 2.78 -17.69 -0.01
C LYS A 178 3.04 -16.82 1.22
N LYS A 179 2.08 -15.99 1.64
CA LYS A 179 2.15 -15.19 2.87
C LYS A 179 1.67 -15.95 4.11
N HIS A 180 0.78 -16.92 3.92
CA HIS A 180 0.09 -17.65 4.99
C HIS A 180 0.82 -18.94 5.40
N LEU A 181 1.83 -19.35 4.61
CA LEU A 181 2.75 -20.46 4.88
C LEU A 181 4.08 -19.93 5.44
#